data_AF-A0A536VGZ3-F1
#
_entry.id   AF-A0A536VGZ3-F1
#
_cell.length_a   1.000
_cell.length_b   1.000
_cell.length_c   1.000
_cell.angle_alpha   90.00
_cell.angle_beta   90.00
_cell.angle_gamma   90.00
#
_symmetry.space_group_name_H-M   'P 1'
#
loop_
_entity.id
_entity.type
_entity.pdbx_description
1 polymer ?
#
loop_
_entity_poly.entity_id
_entity_poly.type
_entity_poly.pdbx_seq_one_letter_code
_entity_poly.pdbx_strand_id
1 'polypeptide(L)'
;LDPKFDAGFRAHNTNVFPQRPDRAYVGYIDGGALILDIADKAHPKLVGRWQYSPPFNGFTHTVLPLFERNLLIVSDECIKDDGFDWPKLVWVVDARVEENLVPISTLPAPPHSAFARRGGRFGAHNLHENLPVPASWRSDQIVVGTFFNAGVRAYDISNPYQPQEVAYFVPGAPVLSRAGAIQLNDVYVDDRRIVYTVDRFVGGLYILEMTL
;
A
#
# COMPACT_ATOMS: atom_id res chain seq x y z
N LEU A 1 -12.33 21.75 -3.41
CA LEU A 1 -13.09 20.69 -4.11
C LEU A 1 -13.61 19.77 -3.03
N ASP A 2 -14.91 19.48 -2.99
CA ASP A 2 -15.42 18.49 -2.05
C ASP A 2 -14.92 17.10 -2.46
N PRO A 3 -14.61 16.22 -1.51
CA PRO A 3 -14.19 14.86 -1.83
C PRO A 3 -15.35 14.14 -2.54
N LYS A 4 -15.04 13.54 -3.70
CA LYS A 4 -16.02 12.78 -4.49
C LYS A 4 -16.58 11.57 -3.72
N PHE A 5 -15.77 11.02 -2.82
CA PHE A 5 -16.12 9.91 -1.95
C PHE A 5 -15.82 10.32 -0.51
N ASP A 6 -16.77 10.05 0.39
CA ASP A 6 -16.56 10.12 1.84
C ASP A 6 -16.48 8.69 2.37
N ALA A 7 -15.29 8.28 2.80
CA ALA A 7 -15.04 6.99 3.41
C ALA A 7 -14.82 7.10 4.93
N GLY A 8 -15.03 8.30 5.49
CA GLY A 8 -14.86 8.64 6.88
C GLY A 8 -13.43 9.05 7.24
N PHE A 9 -13.31 9.67 8.42
CA PHE A 9 -12.05 10.19 8.94
C PHE A 9 -11.62 9.35 10.16
N ARG A 10 -10.77 8.34 9.94
CA ARG A 10 -10.25 7.48 11.02
C ARG A 10 -8.89 6.85 10.66
N ALA A 11 -8.14 6.46 11.68
CA ALA A 11 -6.92 5.67 11.50
C ALA A 11 -7.27 4.30 10.87
N HIS A 12 -6.49 3.89 9.87
CA HIS A 12 -6.62 2.60 9.19
C HIS A 12 -5.47 1.66 9.54
N ASN A 13 -4.24 2.13 9.31
CA ASN A 13 -2.99 1.43 9.59
C ASN A 13 -2.15 2.28 10.55
N THR A 14 -1.52 1.67 11.54
CA THR A 14 -0.67 2.35 12.52
C THR A 14 0.61 1.56 12.72
N ASN A 15 1.68 2.02 12.09
CA ASN A 15 2.97 1.36 12.14
C ASN A 15 3.93 2.07 13.12
N VAL A 16 4.50 1.30 14.04
CA VAL A 16 5.57 1.75 14.95
C VAL A 16 6.73 0.77 14.83
N PHE A 17 7.88 1.26 14.40
CA PHE A 17 9.05 0.42 14.13
C PHE A 17 10.15 0.63 15.19
N PRO A 18 10.91 -0.42 15.55
CA PRO A 18 12.01 -0.31 16.52
C PRO A 18 13.08 0.73 16.18
N GLN A 19 13.27 1.05 14.89
CA GLN A 19 14.24 2.03 14.41
C GLN A 19 13.86 3.48 14.79
N ARG A 20 12.56 3.75 14.94
CA ARG A 20 12.00 5.04 15.36
C ARG A 20 10.85 4.78 16.35
N PRO A 21 11.15 4.31 17.57
CA PRO A 21 10.14 3.89 18.55
C PRO A 21 9.33 5.06 19.11
N ASP A 22 9.76 6.29 18.82
CA ASP A 22 9.13 7.56 19.14
C ASP A 22 8.25 8.11 18.00
N ARG A 23 8.08 7.33 16.91
CA ARG A 23 7.23 7.70 15.77
C ARG A 23 6.16 6.64 15.48
N ALA A 24 4.96 7.12 15.15
CA ALA A 24 3.94 6.32 14.50
C ALA A 24 3.69 6.84 13.08
N TYR A 25 3.71 5.93 12.11
CA TYR A 25 3.41 6.18 10.70
C TYR A 25 2.02 5.64 10.42
N VAL A 26 1.09 6.54 10.08
CA VAL A 26 -0.35 6.23 10.14
C VAL A 26 -1.00 6.51 8.79
N GLY A 27 -1.58 5.46 8.21
CA GLY A 27 -2.55 5.60 7.12
C GLY A 27 -3.88 6.02 7.70
N TYR A 28 -4.36 7.22 7.37
CA TYR A 28 -5.59 7.78 7.91
C TYR A 28 -6.61 7.94 6.77
N ILE A 29 -7.75 7.25 6.87
CA ILE A 29 -8.79 7.28 5.84
C ILE A 29 -9.25 8.72 5.65
N ASP A 30 -9.19 9.18 4.40
CA ASP A 30 -9.42 10.57 3.94
C ASP A 30 -8.61 11.66 4.68
N GLY A 31 -7.75 11.26 5.61
CA GLY A 31 -6.83 12.09 6.35
C GLY A 31 -5.45 12.19 5.72
N GLY A 32 -5.04 11.21 4.91
CA GLY A 32 -3.71 11.18 4.30
C GLY A 32 -2.73 10.32 5.08
N ALA A 33 -1.44 10.50 4.78
CA ALA A 33 -0.36 9.88 5.53
C ALA A 33 0.07 10.80 6.68
N LEU A 34 0.08 10.29 7.91
CA LEU A 34 0.43 11.04 9.11
C LEU A 34 1.70 10.46 9.74
N ILE A 35 2.53 11.35 10.27
CA ILE A 35 3.61 11.02 11.20
C ILE A 35 3.26 11.63 12.56
N LEU A 36 3.18 10.80 13.59
CA LEU A 36 2.95 11.23 14.96
C LEU A 36 4.22 11.03 15.79
N ASP A 37 4.55 12.01 16.63
CA ASP A 37 5.45 11.84 17.77
C ASP A 37 4.68 11.14 18.89
N ILE A 38 5.21 10.00 19.32
CA ILE A 38 4.66 9.14 20.38
C ILE A 38 5.68 8.89 21.50
N ALA A 39 6.66 9.78 21.68
CA ALA A 39 7.59 9.73 22.81
C ALA A 39 6.82 9.70 24.15
N ASP A 40 5.75 10.50 24.24
CA ASP A 40 4.71 10.37 25.25
C ASP A 40 3.46 9.71 24.62
N LYS A 41 3.27 8.42 24.91
CA LYS A 41 2.17 7.62 24.34
C LYS A 41 0.79 8.05 24.83
N ALA A 42 0.71 8.75 25.97
CA ALA A 42 -0.55 9.29 26.46
C ALA A 42 -0.96 10.57 25.72
N HIS A 43 0.00 11.26 25.08
CA HIS A 43 -0.23 12.52 24.38
C HIS A 43 0.46 12.58 23.01
N PRO A 44 0.04 11.75 22.02
CA PRO A 44 0.59 11.80 20.67
C PRO A 44 0.46 13.20 20.03
N LYS A 45 1.48 13.62 19.28
CA LYS A 45 1.51 14.92 18.60
C LYS A 45 1.74 14.75 17.10
N LEU A 46 1.05 15.52 16.28
CA LEU A 46 1.28 15.52 14.83
C LEU A 46 2.64 16.16 14.52
N VAL A 47 3.49 15.43 13.81
CA VAL A 47 4.75 15.94 13.25
C VAL A 47 4.51 16.42 11.81
N GLY A 48 3.95 15.54 11.00
CA GLY A 48 3.72 15.79 9.58
C GLY A 48 2.47 15.12 9.07
N ARG A 49 1.85 15.74 8.07
CA ARG A 49 0.68 15.22 7.38
C ARG A 49 0.79 15.50 5.90
N TRP A 50 0.72 14.44 5.10
CA TRP A 50 0.58 14.55 3.66
C TRP A 50 -0.85 14.27 3.23
N GLN A 51 -1.56 15.31 2.80
CA GLN A 51 -2.93 15.24 2.31
C GLN A 51 -2.97 15.54 0.81
N TYR A 52 -3.50 14.59 0.03
CA TYR A 52 -3.58 14.64 -1.43
C TYR A 52 -5.02 14.50 -1.97
N SER A 53 -5.99 14.29 -1.06
CA SER A 53 -7.42 14.29 -1.36
C SER A 53 -8.07 15.53 -0.75
N PRO A 54 -8.72 16.38 -1.55
CA PRO A 54 -8.80 16.39 -3.03
C PRO A 54 -7.46 16.78 -3.72
N PRO A 55 -7.28 16.52 -5.04
CA PRO A 55 -8.28 16.06 -6.03
C PRO A 55 -8.41 14.53 -6.15
N PHE A 56 -7.55 13.75 -5.51
CA PHE A 56 -7.62 12.29 -5.55
C PHE A 56 -8.75 11.75 -4.66
N ASN A 57 -9.13 10.49 -4.85
CA ASN A 57 -10.32 9.88 -4.22
C ASN A 57 -10.11 9.40 -2.76
N GLY A 58 -9.07 9.89 -2.08
CA GLY A 58 -8.77 9.57 -0.68
C GLY A 58 -8.56 8.08 -0.38
N PHE A 59 -8.90 7.69 0.84
CA PHE A 59 -8.66 6.36 1.44
C PHE A 59 -7.18 5.96 1.50
N THR A 60 -6.39 6.69 2.29
CA THR A 60 -5.02 6.27 2.61
C THR A 60 -5.04 5.03 3.50
N HIS A 61 -4.41 3.97 3.05
CA HIS A 61 -4.48 2.64 3.63
C HIS A 61 -3.25 2.29 4.46
N THR A 62 -2.06 2.29 3.86
CA THR A 62 -0.79 1.91 4.50
C THR A 62 0.24 3.02 4.41
N VAL A 63 1.04 3.21 5.46
CA VAL A 63 2.25 4.04 5.44
C VAL A 63 3.45 3.19 5.87
N LEU A 64 4.29 2.82 4.91
CA LEU A 64 5.50 2.04 5.10
C LEU A 64 6.74 2.97 5.06
N PRO A 65 7.43 3.20 6.18
CA PRO A 65 8.68 3.96 6.19
C PRO A 65 9.87 3.12 5.69
N LEU A 66 10.70 3.73 4.84
CA LEU A 66 12.00 3.23 4.41
C LEU A 66 13.09 4.14 5.01
N PHE A 67 13.49 3.85 6.25
CA PHE A 67 14.31 4.74 7.07
C PHE A 67 15.65 5.14 6.43
N GLU A 68 16.40 4.17 5.91
CA GLU A 68 17.71 4.41 5.28
C GLU A 68 17.63 5.34 4.06
N ARG A 69 16.44 5.42 3.44
CA ARG A 69 16.21 6.21 2.24
C ARG A 69 15.44 7.50 2.51
N ASN A 70 14.96 7.69 3.74
CA ASN A 70 14.05 8.78 4.11
C ASN A 70 12.83 8.87 3.18
N LEU A 71 12.23 7.72 2.84
CA LEU A 71 11.03 7.63 2.02
C LEU A 71 9.87 7.05 2.82
N LEU A 72 8.65 7.42 2.43
CA LEU A 72 7.43 6.68 2.77
C LEU A 72 6.85 6.08 1.50
N ILE A 73 6.46 4.81 1.58
CA ILE A 73 5.60 4.18 0.60
C ILE A 73 4.18 4.21 1.14
N VAL A 74 3.31 4.95 0.46
CA VAL A 74 1.94 5.20 0.93
C VAL A 74 0.97 4.58 -0.05
N SER A 75 0.17 3.61 0.38
CA SER A 75 -0.88 3.03 -0.48
C SER A 75 -2.23 3.70 -0.23
N ASP A 76 -2.97 3.91 -1.31
CA ASP A 76 -4.43 4.04 -1.26
C ASP A 76 -5.05 2.64 -1.09
N GLU A 77 -6.33 2.58 -0.70
CA GLU A 77 -7.17 1.41 -0.95
C GLU A 77 -8.29 1.76 -1.93
N CYS A 78 -8.37 1.01 -3.02
CA CYS A 78 -9.55 1.01 -3.89
C CYS A 78 -10.72 0.40 -3.14
N ILE A 79 -11.84 1.12 -2.97
CA ILE A 79 -13.04 0.71 -2.22
C ILE A 79 -14.28 0.53 -3.08
N LYS A 80 -14.17 0.76 -4.38
CA LYS A 80 -15.27 0.57 -5.32
C LYS A 80 -14.91 -0.47 -6.36
N ASP A 81 -15.94 -1.17 -6.82
CA ASP A 81 -15.81 -2.09 -7.93
C ASP A 81 -15.76 -1.33 -9.27
N ASP A 82 -15.44 -2.06 -10.33
CA ASP A 82 -15.57 -1.61 -11.72
C ASP A 82 -14.77 -0.32 -12.07
N GLY A 83 -13.71 -0.05 -11.31
CA GLY A 83 -12.84 1.12 -11.49
C GLY A 83 -13.48 2.46 -11.10
N PHE A 84 -14.56 2.45 -10.33
CA PHE A 84 -15.36 3.66 -10.08
C PHE A 84 -14.64 4.76 -9.27
N ASP A 85 -13.69 4.37 -8.42
CA ASP A 85 -12.85 5.26 -7.62
C ASP A 85 -11.40 5.33 -8.09
N TRP A 86 -11.13 4.90 -9.33
CA TRP A 86 -9.83 5.09 -9.98
C TRP A 86 -9.46 6.59 -10.09
N PRO A 87 -8.18 6.97 -9.96
CA PRO A 87 -7.03 6.11 -9.63
C PRO A 87 -6.88 5.86 -8.12
N LYS A 88 -6.32 4.68 -7.80
CA LYS A 88 -5.97 4.23 -6.44
C LYS A 88 -4.55 3.70 -6.47
N LEU A 89 -3.64 4.52 -5.96
CA LEU A 89 -2.21 4.48 -6.27
C LEU A 89 -1.39 4.02 -5.08
N VAL A 90 -0.13 3.68 -5.35
CA VAL A 90 0.91 3.61 -4.32
C VAL A 90 1.89 4.73 -4.62
N TRP A 91 2.08 5.61 -3.65
CA TRP A 91 2.88 6.82 -3.72
C TRP A 91 4.25 6.60 -3.13
N VAL A 92 5.25 7.22 -3.74
CA VAL A 92 6.58 7.38 -3.16
C VAL A 92 6.70 8.82 -2.67
N VAL A 93 6.89 8.97 -1.37
CA VAL A 93 6.91 10.27 -0.68
C VAL A 93 8.29 10.47 -0.06
N ASP A 94 8.93 11.59 -0.37
CA ASP A 94 10.14 12.04 0.30
C ASP A 94 9.81 12.57 1.69
N ALA A 95 10.48 12.00 2.69
CA ALA A 95 10.28 12.28 4.11
C ALA A 95 11.58 12.66 4.81
N ARG A 96 12.56 13.21 4.09
CA ARG A 96 13.79 13.78 4.70
C ARG A 96 13.49 14.89 5.71
N VAL A 97 12.39 15.60 5.51
CA VAL A 97 11.83 16.58 6.46
C VAL A 97 10.43 16.09 6.82
N GLU A 98 10.28 15.48 8.00
CA GLU A 98 9.03 14.82 8.43
C GLU A 98 7.84 15.80 8.47
N GLU A 99 8.09 17.09 8.72
CA GLU A 99 7.10 18.15 8.75
C GLU A 99 6.66 18.63 7.35
N ASN A 100 7.42 18.28 6.31
CA ASN A 100 7.16 18.66 4.92
C ASN A 100 7.34 17.47 3.97
N LEU A 101 6.34 16.60 3.96
CA LEU A 101 6.28 15.41 3.12
C LEU A 101 5.98 15.79 1.67
N VAL A 102 6.79 15.30 0.72
CA VAL A 102 6.68 15.64 -0.71
C VAL A 102 6.49 14.39 -1.56
N PRO A 103 5.38 14.25 -2.31
CA PRO A 103 5.23 13.14 -3.25
C PRO A 103 6.20 13.34 -4.43
N ILE A 104 6.99 12.31 -4.74
CA ILE A 104 8.01 12.37 -5.81
C ILE A 104 7.72 11.44 -6.98
N SER A 105 6.96 10.36 -6.77
CA SER A 105 6.48 9.47 -7.84
C SER A 105 5.36 8.56 -7.35
N THR A 106 4.91 7.66 -8.23
CA THR A 106 3.98 6.57 -7.92
C THR A 106 4.53 5.26 -8.48
N LEU A 107 4.20 4.12 -7.86
CA LEU A 107 4.45 2.82 -8.49
C LEU A 107 3.58 2.70 -9.76
N PRO A 108 4.09 2.17 -10.88
CA PRO A 108 3.31 1.95 -12.08
C PRO A 108 2.01 1.19 -11.81
N ALA A 109 0.89 1.85 -12.06
CA ALA A 109 -0.42 1.22 -11.89
C ALA A 109 -0.61 0.14 -12.97
N PRO A 110 -1.28 -0.98 -12.65
CA PRO A 110 -1.60 -1.98 -13.66
C PRO A 110 -2.50 -1.40 -14.76
N PRO A 111 -2.52 -1.96 -15.99
CA PRO A 111 -3.28 -1.40 -17.09
C PRO A 111 -4.78 -1.30 -16.79
N HIS A 112 -5.30 -0.07 -16.66
CA HIS A 112 -6.72 0.16 -16.33
C HIS A 112 -7.68 -0.54 -17.29
N SER A 113 -7.38 -0.52 -18.59
CA SER A 113 -8.20 -1.19 -19.62
C SER A 113 -8.34 -2.70 -19.43
N ALA A 114 -7.37 -3.35 -18.80
CA ALA A 114 -7.37 -4.79 -18.57
C ALA A 114 -8.12 -5.19 -17.28
N PHE A 115 -8.16 -4.32 -16.28
CA PHE A 115 -8.59 -4.68 -14.92
C PHE A 115 -9.83 -3.93 -14.43
N ALA A 116 -10.10 -2.72 -14.92
CA ALA A 116 -11.18 -1.89 -14.41
C ALA A 116 -12.53 -2.61 -14.42
N ARG A 117 -12.85 -3.36 -15.47
CA ARG A 117 -14.11 -4.13 -15.58
C ARG A 117 -13.93 -5.64 -15.56
N ARG A 118 -12.79 -6.12 -15.04
CA ARG A 118 -12.51 -7.56 -14.91
C ARG A 118 -13.37 -8.21 -13.82
N GLY A 119 -13.89 -7.41 -12.90
CA GLY A 119 -14.72 -7.84 -11.77
C GLY A 119 -14.10 -7.47 -10.43
N GLY A 120 -14.95 -7.02 -9.48
CA GLY A 120 -14.53 -6.58 -8.15
C GLY A 120 -13.68 -5.31 -8.16
N ARG A 121 -12.88 -5.14 -7.09
CA ARG A 121 -12.02 -3.97 -6.87
C ARG A 121 -10.79 -4.03 -7.75
N PHE A 122 -10.37 -2.86 -8.24
CA PHE A 122 -9.15 -2.68 -9.02
C PHE A 122 -8.39 -1.42 -8.56
N GLY A 123 -7.20 -1.62 -8.01
CA GLY A 123 -6.31 -0.56 -7.56
C GLY A 123 -5.48 -1.00 -6.37
N ALA A 124 -4.63 -0.11 -5.86
CA ALA A 124 -3.77 -0.37 -4.70
C ALA A 124 -4.58 -0.83 -3.47
N HIS A 125 -3.90 -1.61 -2.63
CA HIS A 125 -4.40 -2.03 -1.33
C HIS A 125 -3.24 -2.19 -0.34
N ASN A 126 -2.89 -3.42 0.06
CA ASN A 126 -1.90 -3.65 1.11
C ASN A 126 -0.48 -3.82 0.55
N LEU A 127 0.50 -3.58 1.41
CA LEU A 127 1.92 -3.69 1.12
C LEU A 127 2.55 -4.74 2.03
N HIS A 128 3.66 -5.34 1.61
CA HIS A 128 4.54 -6.04 2.53
C HIS A 128 5.31 -5.00 3.36
N GLU A 129 4.97 -4.88 4.65
CA GLU A 129 5.39 -3.75 5.50
C GLU A 129 6.76 -3.92 6.20
N ASN A 130 7.65 -4.77 5.68
CA ASN A 130 8.98 -5.00 6.27
C ASN A 130 8.93 -5.30 7.79
N LEU A 131 8.01 -6.16 8.22
CA LEU A 131 7.68 -6.35 9.63
C LEU A 131 8.93 -6.61 10.51
N PRO A 132 9.00 -6.02 11.71
CA PRO A 132 10.15 -6.14 12.59
C PRO A 132 10.22 -7.50 13.33
N VAL A 133 9.81 -8.59 12.69
CA VAL A 133 9.72 -9.94 13.26
C VAL A 133 10.77 -10.89 12.64
N PRO A 134 11.13 -11.98 13.33
CA PRO A 134 11.90 -13.07 12.72
C PRO A 134 11.17 -13.62 11.48
N ALA A 135 11.93 -14.06 10.49
CA ALA A 135 11.41 -14.60 9.23
C ALA A 135 10.59 -13.63 8.35
N SER A 136 10.72 -12.31 8.55
CA SER A 136 10.21 -11.33 7.59
C SER A 136 11.33 -10.84 6.69
N TRP A 137 11.15 -10.97 5.38
CA TRP A 137 12.04 -10.31 4.43
C TRP A 137 11.87 -8.80 4.53
N ARG A 138 12.95 -8.05 4.32
CA ARG A 138 12.93 -6.59 4.36
C ARG A 138 13.68 -6.04 3.18
N SER A 139 13.13 -5.00 2.56
CA SER A 139 13.78 -4.32 1.45
C SER A 139 13.43 -2.84 1.44
N ASP A 140 14.42 -2.02 1.10
CA ASP A 140 14.26 -0.60 0.80
C ASP A 140 14.37 -0.31 -0.72
N GLN A 141 14.60 -1.36 -1.53
CA GLN A 141 14.73 -1.28 -3.00
C GLN A 141 13.55 -1.92 -3.73
N ILE A 142 12.95 -2.98 -3.16
CA ILE A 142 11.83 -3.70 -3.77
C ILE A 142 10.61 -3.57 -2.88
N VAL A 143 9.52 -3.06 -3.43
CA VAL A 143 8.22 -2.97 -2.76
C VAL A 143 7.29 -4.04 -3.33
N VAL A 144 6.66 -4.82 -2.46
CA VAL A 144 5.66 -5.82 -2.85
C VAL A 144 4.30 -5.37 -2.34
N GLY A 145 3.27 -5.41 -3.19
CA GLY A 145 1.92 -4.98 -2.84
C GLY A 145 0.82 -5.72 -3.60
N THR A 146 -0.39 -5.67 -3.05
CA THR A 146 -1.60 -6.24 -3.66
C THR A 146 -2.43 -5.17 -4.34
N PHE A 147 -3.02 -5.55 -5.49
CA PHE A 147 -3.84 -4.68 -6.33
C PHE A 147 -5.20 -5.32 -6.66
N PHE A 148 -5.78 -6.03 -5.69
CA PHE A 148 -7.04 -6.77 -5.82
C PHE A 148 -7.09 -7.68 -7.06
N ASN A 149 -7.96 -7.38 -8.04
CA ASN A 149 -8.07 -8.19 -9.26
C ASN A 149 -6.85 -8.11 -10.17
N ALA A 150 -5.95 -7.16 -9.93
CA ALA A 150 -4.67 -7.05 -10.60
C ALA A 150 -3.53 -7.78 -9.88
N GLY A 151 -3.86 -8.59 -8.87
CA GLY A 151 -2.97 -9.57 -8.25
C GLY A 151 -1.93 -8.96 -7.31
N VAL A 152 -0.83 -9.69 -7.11
CA VAL A 152 0.33 -9.25 -6.32
C VAL A 152 1.45 -8.81 -7.26
N ARG A 153 2.17 -7.74 -6.92
CA ARG A 153 3.14 -7.07 -7.77
C ARG A 153 4.38 -6.66 -6.99
N ALA A 154 5.54 -6.74 -7.63
CA ALA A 154 6.82 -6.30 -7.10
C ALA A 154 7.36 -5.15 -7.94
N TYR A 155 7.86 -4.12 -7.26
CA TYR A 155 8.34 -2.89 -7.88
C TYR A 155 9.75 -2.57 -7.41
N ASP A 156 10.65 -2.33 -8.34
CA ASP A 156 11.97 -1.76 -8.08
C ASP A 156 11.84 -0.24 -7.93
N ILE A 157 12.25 0.26 -6.77
CA ILE A 157 12.25 1.67 -6.38
C ILE A 157 13.69 2.19 -6.16
N SER A 158 14.72 1.50 -6.65
CA SER A 158 16.12 1.93 -6.56
C SER A 158 16.31 3.35 -7.08
N ASN A 159 15.64 3.69 -8.19
CA ASN A 159 15.32 5.06 -8.54
C ASN A 159 13.92 5.44 -8.03
N PRO A 160 13.80 6.21 -6.94
CA PRO A 160 12.49 6.52 -6.34
C PRO A 160 11.71 7.55 -7.16
N TYR A 161 12.31 8.17 -8.18
CA TYR A 161 11.65 9.08 -9.11
C TYR A 161 11.06 8.37 -10.33
N GLN A 162 11.50 7.13 -10.60
CA GLN A 162 11.03 6.32 -11.73
C GLN A 162 10.90 4.83 -11.35
N PRO A 163 10.00 4.47 -10.40
CA PRO A 163 9.78 3.08 -10.05
C PRO A 163 9.41 2.20 -11.24
N GLN A 164 9.85 0.94 -11.24
CA GLN A 164 9.60 -0.03 -12.32
C GLN A 164 8.89 -1.27 -11.76
N GLU A 165 7.88 -1.77 -12.47
CA GLU A 165 7.33 -3.11 -12.17
C GLU A 165 8.32 -4.17 -12.66
N VAL A 166 8.72 -5.08 -11.76
CA VAL A 166 9.72 -6.12 -12.05
C VAL A 166 9.15 -7.54 -11.99
N ALA A 167 8.01 -7.73 -11.33
CA ALA A 167 7.28 -8.99 -11.36
C ALA A 167 5.80 -8.78 -11.00
N TYR A 168 4.94 -9.70 -11.43
CA TYR A 168 3.56 -9.78 -10.98
C TYR A 168 3.04 -11.21 -11.06
N PHE A 169 2.00 -11.50 -10.27
CA PHE A 169 1.22 -12.73 -10.36
C PHE A 169 -0.26 -12.41 -10.24
N VAL A 170 -1.03 -12.84 -11.24
CA VAL A 170 -2.50 -12.71 -11.26
C VAL A 170 -3.11 -14.09 -11.51
N PRO A 171 -3.61 -14.78 -10.48
CA PRO A 171 -4.25 -16.07 -10.67
C PRO A 171 -5.61 -15.92 -11.36
N GLY A 172 -6.15 -17.03 -11.86
CA GLY A 172 -7.52 -17.10 -12.37
C GLY A 172 -8.55 -16.81 -11.27
N ALA A 173 -9.77 -16.46 -11.67
CA ALA A 173 -10.87 -16.28 -10.73
C ALA A 173 -11.17 -17.61 -10.00
N PRO A 174 -11.24 -17.63 -8.66
CA PRO A 174 -11.74 -18.79 -7.94
C PRO A 174 -13.16 -19.16 -8.40
N VAL A 175 -13.47 -20.45 -8.53
CA VAL A 175 -14.72 -20.98 -9.14
C VAL A 175 -16.01 -20.39 -8.53
N LEU A 176 -16.00 -20.04 -7.25
CA LEU A 176 -17.15 -19.49 -6.52
C LEU A 176 -16.97 -18.01 -6.14
N SER A 177 -16.01 -17.31 -6.76
CA SER A 177 -15.80 -15.89 -6.48
C SER A 177 -16.99 -15.06 -6.95
N ARG A 178 -17.67 -14.42 -6.00
CA ARG A 178 -18.78 -13.50 -6.28
C ARG A 178 -18.40 -12.29 -7.13
N ALA A 179 -17.11 -11.94 -7.19
CA ALA A 179 -16.62 -10.85 -8.02
C ALA A 179 -16.31 -11.27 -9.46
N GLY A 180 -16.32 -12.57 -9.79
CA GLY A 180 -15.89 -13.05 -11.10
C GLY A 180 -14.39 -12.89 -11.40
N ALA A 181 -13.61 -12.45 -10.41
CA ALA A 181 -12.17 -12.26 -10.47
C ALA A 181 -11.51 -12.65 -9.15
N ILE A 182 -10.18 -12.78 -9.16
CA ILE A 182 -9.39 -12.80 -7.93
C ILE A 182 -9.50 -11.45 -7.22
N GLN A 183 -9.38 -11.45 -5.90
CA GLN A 183 -9.29 -10.26 -5.05
C GLN A 183 -8.18 -10.47 -4.02
N LEU A 184 -6.92 -10.49 -4.50
CA LEU A 184 -5.77 -10.60 -3.61
C LEU A 184 -5.71 -9.39 -2.70
N ASN A 185 -5.84 -9.63 -1.41
CA ASN A 185 -6.11 -8.63 -0.40
C ASN A 185 -4.88 -8.33 0.44
N ASP A 186 -4.03 -9.32 0.68
CA ASP A 186 -2.86 -9.12 1.52
C ASP A 186 -1.62 -9.82 0.97
N VAL A 187 -0.45 -9.38 1.41
CA VAL A 187 0.83 -9.98 1.05
C VAL A 187 1.82 -9.94 2.21
N TYR A 188 2.48 -11.06 2.44
CA TYR A 188 3.63 -11.18 3.35
C TYR A 188 4.76 -11.92 2.62
N VAL A 189 5.99 -11.47 2.79
CA VAL A 189 7.18 -12.12 2.25
C VAL A 189 8.08 -12.58 3.40
N ASP A 190 8.39 -13.88 3.43
CA ASP A 190 9.31 -14.42 4.43
C ASP A 190 10.78 -14.23 4.04
N ASP A 191 11.69 -14.44 4.99
CA ASP A 191 13.15 -14.29 4.82
C ASP A 191 13.78 -15.24 3.78
N ARG A 192 13.03 -16.25 3.31
CA ARG A 192 13.39 -17.15 2.20
C ARG A 192 12.84 -16.68 0.87
N ARG A 193 12.25 -15.48 0.82
CA ARG A 193 11.58 -14.89 -0.35
C ARG A 193 10.34 -15.69 -0.81
N ILE A 194 9.69 -16.39 0.12
CA ILE A 194 8.39 -17.00 -0.13
C ILE A 194 7.32 -15.93 0.09
N VAL A 195 6.52 -15.70 -0.94
CA VAL A 195 5.42 -14.74 -0.96
C VAL A 195 4.12 -15.46 -0.61
N TYR A 196 3.47 -14.99 0.44
CA TYR A 196 2.17 -15.44 0.92
C TYR A 196 1.15 -14.36 0.57
N THR A 197 0.16 -14.67 -0.27
CA THR A 197 -0.90 -13.72 -0.62
C THR A 197 -2.26 -14.38 -0.58
N VAL A 198 -3.29 -13.65 -0.17
CA VAL A 198 -4.61 -14.22 0.14
C VAL A 198 -5.72 -13.58 -0.68
N ASP A 199 -6.64 -14.39 -1.18
CA ASP A 199 -7.90 -13.91 -1.74
C ASP A 199 -8.91 -13.65 -0.62
N ARG A 200 -9.55 -12.47 -0.62
CA ARG A 200 -10.53 -12.11 0.42
C ARG A 200 -11.87 -12.83 0.34
N PHE A 201 -12.13 -13.59 -0.72
CA PHE A 201 -13.39 -14.30 -0.90
C PHE A 201 -13.22 -15.79 -0.66
N VAL A 202 -12.87 -16.54 -1.70
CA VAL A 202 -12.90 -18.01 -1.67
C VAL A 202 -11.64 -18.65 -2.26
N GLY A 203 -10.68 -17.85 -2.73
CA GLY A 203 -9.42 -18.35 -3.30
C GLY A 203 -8.40 -18.86 -2.27
N GLY A 204 -8.53 -18.47 -1.01
CA GLY A 204 -7.64 -18.92 0.06
C GLY A 204 -6.23 -18.31 -0.03
N LEU A 205 -5.22 -19.10 0.38
CA LEU A 205 -3.81 -18.71 0.41
C LEU A 205 -3.08 -19.21 -0.83
N TYR A 206 -2.34 -18.30 -1.47
CA TYR A 206 -1.41 -18.57 -2.55
C TYR A 206 0.01 -18.39 -2.03
N ILE A 207 0.88 -19.34 -2.38
CA ILE A 207 2.29 -19.36 -1.98
C ILE A 207 3.12 -19.34 -3.25
N LEU A 208 3.98 -18.34 -3.37
CA LEU A 208 4.86 -18.11 -4.53
C LEU A 208 6.30 -18.02 -4.04
N GLU A 209 7.25 -18.24 -4.93
CA GLU A 209 8.67 -17.97 -4.68
C GLU A 209 9.10 -16.76 -5.51
N MET A 210 9.79 -15.81 -4.89
CA MET A 210 10.35 -14.63 -5.55
C MET A 210 11.84 -14.84 -5.82
N THR A 211 12.24 -14.73 -7.09
CA THR A 211 13.64 -14.89 -7.54
C THR A 211 14.41 -13.58 -7.69
N LEU A 212 13.76 -12.45 -7.36
CA LEU A 212 14.35 -11.11 -7.30
C LEU A 212 15.36 -11.01 -6.15
#